data_AF-A0A2D8AA48-F1
#
_entry.id   AF-A0A2D8AA48-F1
#
_cell.length_a   1.000
_cell.length_b   1.000
_cell.length_c   1.000
_cell.angle_alpha   90.00
_cell.angle_beta   90.00
_cell.angle_gamma   90.00
#
_symmetry.space_group_name_H-M   'P 1'
#
loop_
_entity.id
_entity.type
_entity.pdbx_description
1 polymer ?
#
loop_
_entity_poly.entity_id
_entity_poly.type
_entity_poly.pdbx_seq_one_letter_code
_entity_poly.pdbx_strand_id
1 'polypeptide(L)'
;MTLKINVSYLDGNINDLSTGLERSGDAVGKWLQQQTTEEALAAIPTVFSICGRSHDVAARLALGELTDTDAAQQLAHKAVIESIREYVIRLLQHWDYPIDRAALGQWMQAVNEDTLTPADLARQVQALLPDAQQTADWLSNIQQ
;
A
#
# COMPACT_ATOMS: atom_id res chain seq x y z
N MET A 1 11.45 9.51 -5.14
CA MET A 1 10.24 10.30 -5.43
C MET A 1 9.97 11.14 -4.21
N THR A 2 10.06 12.46 -4.32
CA THR A 2 9.94 13.36 -3.17
C THR A 2 8.65 14.17 -3.28
N LEU A 3 7.77 14.02 -2.28
CA LEU A 3 6.70 14.97 -2.02
C LEU A 3 7.28 16.12 -1.21
N LYS A 4 7.20 17.33 -1.75
CA LYS A 4 7.52 18.56 -1.04
C LYS A 4 6.23 19.17 -0.53
N ILE A 5 6.16 19.45 0.76
CA ILE A 5 5.05 20.16 1.39
C ILE A 5 5.63 21.44 1.97
N ASN A 6 5.23 22.59 1.44
CA ASN A 6 5.57 23.88 2.03
C ASN A 6 4.39 24.33 2.87
N VAL A 7 4.66 24.69 4.12
CA VAL A 7 3.64 25.09 5.08
C VAL A 7 4.00 26.47 5.62
N SER A 8 3.04 27.39 5.55
CA SER A 8 3.17 28.72 6.15
C SER A 8 2.42 28.73 7.49
N TYR A 9 3.11 29.13 8.56
CA TYR A 9 2.55 29.22 9.90
C TYR A 9 2.35 30.69 10.30
N LEU A 10 1.19 30.99 10.89
CA LEU A 10 0.89 32.27 11.52
C LEU A 10 0.09 32.00 12.80
N ASP A 11 0.53 32.57 13.92
CA ASP A 11 -0.13 32.44 15.23
C ASP A 11 -0.47 31.00 15.65
N GLY A 12 0.47 30.08 15.39
CA GLY A 12 0.31 28.65 15.70
C GLY A 12 -0.62 27.89 14.75
N ASN A 13 -1.19 28.56 13.74
CA ASN A 13 -2.06 27.94 12.74
C ASN A 13 -1.35 27.81 11.39
N ILE A 14 -1.71 26.77 10.65
CA ILE A 14 -1.37 26.66 9.23
C ILE A 14 -2.25 27.67 8.48
N ASN A 15 -1.62 28.68 7.89
CA ASN A 15 -2.31 29.74 7.13
C ASN A 15 -2.26 29.50 5.62
N ASP A 16 -1.25 28.76 5.14
CA ASP A 16 -1.15 28.37 3.74
C ASP A 16 -0.39 27.04 3.59
N LEU A 17 -0.73 26.29 2.54
CA LEU A 17 -0.15 25.00 2.23
C LEU A 17 0.00 24.85 0.71
N SER A 18 1.21 24.57 0.26
CA SER A 18 1.47 24.19 -1.13
C SER A 18 2.22 22.87 -1.20
N THR A 19 1.95 22.10 -2.24
CA THR A 19 2.60 20.81 -2.49
C THR A 19 3.29 20.81 -3.84
N GLY A 20 4.40 20.09 -3.91
CA GLY A 20 5.15 19.87 -5.14
C GLY A 20 5.59 18.41 -5.22
N LEU A 21 5.51 17.82 -6.41
CA LEU A 21 5.95 16.46 -6.68
C LEU A 21 7.09 16.50 -7.69
N GLU A 22 8.22 15.89 -7.34
CA GLU A 22 9.39 15.80 -8.22
C GLU A 22 9.12 14.97 -9.49
N ARG A 23 8.25 13.96 -9.37
CA ARG A 23 7.76 13.15 -10.49
C ARG A 23 6.24 13.29 -10.54
N SER A 24 5.72 14.05 -11.51
CA SER A 24 4.27 14.11 -11.72
C SER A 24 3.75 12.78 -12.27
N GLY A 25 2.50 12.44 -11.95
CA GLY A 25 1.84 11.26 -12.53
C GLY A 25 1.83 11.29 -14.06
N ASP A 26 1.74 12.48 -14.65
CA ASP A 26 1.76 12.68 -16.11
C ASP A 26 3.05 12.16 -16.77
N ALA A 27 4.20 12.29 -16.11
CA ALA A 27 5.46 11.79 -16.64
C ALA A 27 5.48 10.26 -16.70
N VAL A 28 4.87 9.58 -15.72
CA VAL A 28 4.69 8.12 -15.72
C VAL A 28 3.74 7.72 -16.85
N GLY A 29 2.61 8.40 -16.98
CA GLY A 29 1.63 8.12 -18.04
C GLY A 29 2.23 8.28 -19.45
N LYS A 30 2.97 9.36 -19.70
CA LYS A 30 3.67 9.57 -20.98
C LYS A 30 4.72 8.51 -21.25
N TRP A 31 5.44 8.05 -20.23
CA TRP A 31 6.41 6.98 -20.38
C TRP A 31 5.75 5.64 -20.71
N LEU A 32 4.64 5.29 -20.03
CA LEU A 32 3.86 4.07 -20.31
C LEU A 32 3.31 4.05 -21.74
N GLN A 33 2.90 5.21 -22.28
CA GLN A 33 2.41 5.34 -23.67
C GLN A 33 3.48 5.04 -24.74
N GLN A 34 4.76 5.01 -24.36
CA GLN A 34 5.87 4.69 -25.26
C GLN A 34 6.25 3.21 -25.22
N GLN A 35 5.64 2.42 -24.32
CA GLN A 35 5.90 0.99 -24.17
C GLN A 35 4.87 0.17 -24.93
N THR A 36 5.20 -1.08 -25.25
CA THR A 36 4.19 -2.08 -25.61
C THR A 36 3.31 -2.43 -24.40
N THR A 37 2.13 -3.02 -24.63
CA THR A 37 1.24 -3.47 -23.54
C THR A 37 1.95 -4.42 -22.56
N GLU A 38 2.73 -5.36 -23.09
CA GLU A 38 3.47 -6.34 -22.28
C GLU A 38 4.54 -5.67 -21.40
N GLU A 39 5.33 -4.76 -21.98
CA GLU A 39 6.34 -3.99 -21.25
C GLU A 39 5.71 -3.09 -20.18
N ALA A 40 4.59 -2.44 -20.51
CA ALA A 40 3.85 -1.59 -19.58
C ALA A 40 3.35 -2.38 -18.37
N LEU A 41 2.69 -3.53 -18.60
CA LEU A 41 2.21 -4.41 -17.52
C LEU A 41 3.36 -4.94 -16.66
N ALA A 42 4.47 -5.35 -17.28
CA ALA A 42 5.65 -5.83 -16.55
C ALA A 42 6.28 -4.74 -15.66
N ALA A 43 6.23 -3.48 -16.09
CA ALA A 43 6.85 -2.38 -15.36
C ALA A 43 6.00 -1.82 -14.21
N ILE A 44 4.67 -1.92 -14.30
CA ILE A 44 3.73 -1.33 -13.33
C ILE A 44 4.08 -1.69 -11.87
N PRO A 45 4.32 -2.96 -11.50
CA PRO A 45 4.64 -3.32 -10.12
C PRO A 45 5.92 -2.67 -9.59
N THR A 46 6.88 -2.37 -10.47
CA THR A 46 8.15 -1.74 -10.09
C THR A 46 8.00 -0.23 -9.98
N VAL A 47 7.23 0.40 -10.87
CA VAL A 47 6.94 1.84 -10.83
C VAL A 47 6.17 2.21 -9.56
N PHE A 48 5.25 1.33 -9.14
CA PHE A 48 4.42 1.51 -7.97
C PHE A 48 4.74 0.45 -6.90
N SER A 49 5.95 0.46 -6.37
CA SER A 49 6.44 -0.64 -5.48
C SER A 49 5.59 -0.93 -4.24
N ILE A 50 4.81 0.03 -3.75
CA ILE A 50 3.95 -0.13 -2.58
C ILE A 50 2.57 -0.70 -2.96
N CYS A 51 1.96 -0.18 -4.03
CA CYS A 51 0.59 -0.45 -4.49
C CYS A 51 0.56 -1.14 -5.88
N GLY A 52 1.63 -1.88 -6.20
CA GLY A 52 1.94 -2.33 -7.54
C GLY A 52 0.97 -3.38 -8.07
N ARG A 53 0.52 -4.30 -7.20
CA ARG A 53 -0.48 -5.32 -7.57
C ARG A 53 -1.83 -4.68 -7.86
N SER A 54 -2.20 -3.67 -7.09
CA SER A 54 -3.43 -2.92 -7.30
C SER A 54 -3.42 -2.21 -8.66
N HIS A 55 -2.27 -1.62 -9.05
CA HIS A 55 -2.12 -1.04 -10.39
C HIS A 55 -2.09 -2.09 -11.50
N ASP A 56 -1.48 -3.26 -11.30
CA ASP A 56 -1.49 -4.35 -12.29
C ASP A 56 -2.91 -4.84 -12.55
N VAL A 57 -3.68 -5.10 -11.49
CA VAL A 57 -5.11 -5.47 -11.59
C VAL A 57 -5.90 -4.38 -12.32
N ALA A 58 -5.72 -3.10 -11.97
CA ALA A 58 -6.40 -2.00 -12.63
C ALA A 58 -6.06 -1.89 -14.12
N ALA A 59 -4.79 -2.08 -14.49
CA ALA A 59 -4.35 -2.05 -15.87
C ALA A 59 -4.92 -3.21 -16.69
N ARG A 60 -4.91 -4.43 -16.15
CA ARG A 60 -5.49 -5.60 -16.82
C ARG A 60 -7.01 -5.50 -16.95
N LEU A 61 -7.70 -4.91 -15.98
CA LEU A 61 -9.13 -4.57 -16.10
C LEU A 61 -9.35 -3.56 -17.25
N ALA A 62 -8.55 -2.51 -17.33
CA ALA A 62 -8.67 -1.50 -18.38
C ALA A 62 -8.40 -2.06 -19.79
N LEU A 63 -7.56 -3.08 -19.90
CA LEU A 63 -7.28 -3.80 -21.14
C LEU A 63 -8.32 -4.88 -21.49
N GLY A 64 -9.27 -5.17 -20.58
CA GLY A 64 -10.24 -6.24 -20.74
C GLY A 64 -9.65 -7.65 -20.60
N GLU A 65 -8.45 -7.79 -20.01
CA GLU A 65 -7.78 -9.07 -19.81
C GLU A 65 -8.33 -9.86 -18.62
N LEU A 66 -8.91 -9.15 -17.63
CA LEU A 66 -9.52 -9.78 -16.47
C LEU A 66 -11.00 -10.08 -16.74
N THR A 67 -11.28 -11.37 -16.89
CA THR A 67 -12.62 -11.96 -16.95
C THR A 67 -12.91 -12.67 -15.63
N ASP A 68 -14.19 -12.87 -15.27
CA ASP A 68 -14.60 -13.54 -14.02
C ASP A 68 -14.19 -15.03 -14.03
N THR A 69 -12.93 -15.24 -13.65
CA THR A 69 -12.22 -16.51 -13.63
C THR A 69 -11.50 -16.61 -12.30
N ASP A 70 -11.20 -17.83 -11.86
CA ASP A 70 -10.46 -18.07 -10.62
C ASP A 70 -9.10 -17.33 -10.62
N ALA A 71 -8.43 -17.25 -11.76
CA ALA A 71 -7.17 -16.53 -11.90
C ALA A 71 -7.32 -15.02 -11.64
N ALA A 72 -8.38 -14.40 -12.17
CA ALA A 72 -8.67 -12.99 -11.92
C ALA A 72 -9.03 -12.73 -10.45
N GLN A 73 -9.79 -13.62 -9.83
CA GLN A 73 -10.13 -13.54 -8.41
C GLN A 73 -8.88 -13.68 -7.53
N GLN A 74 -7.95 -14.57 -7.88
CA GLN A 74 -6.66 -14.70 -7.20
C GLN A 74 -5.81 -13.43 -7.28
N LEU A 75 -5.74 -12.79 -8.46
CA LEU A 75 -5.05 -11.51 -8.63
C LEU A 75 -5.68 -10.40 -7.79
N ALA A 76 -7.02 -10.30 -7.80
CA ALA A 76 -7.75 -9.35 -6.97
C ALA A 76 -7.51 -9.57 -5.46
N HIS A 77 -7.53 -10.82 -4.99
CA HIS A 77 -7.20 -11.14 -3.60
C HIS A 77 -5.78 -10.71 -3.23
N LYS A 78 -4.78 -10.91 -4.11
CA LYS A 78 -3.42 -10.45 -3.86
C LYS A 78 -3.32 -8.92 -3.73
N ALA A 79 -4.09 -8.17 -4.52
CA ALA A 79 -4.17 -6.71 -4.38
C ALA A 79 -4.83 -6.29 -3.04
N VAL A 80 -5.82 -7.03 -2.56
CA VAL A 80 -6.42 -6.80 -1.23
C VAL A 80 -5.39 -7.05 -0.11
N ILE A 81 -4.62 -8.13 -0.19
CA ILE A 81 -3.56 -8.41 0.80
C ILE A 81 -2.47 -7.32 0.77
N GLU A 82 -2.11 -6.83 -0.42
CA GLU A 82 -1.22 -5.67 -0.57
C GLU A 82 -1.77 -4.43 0.15
N SER A 83 -3.06 -4.15 -0.02
CA SER A 83 -3.71 -3.01 0.67
C SER A 83 -3.64 -3.17 2.20
N ILE A 84 -3.90 -4.37 2.72
CA ILE A 84 -3.76 -4.66 4.16
C ILE A 84 -2.32 -4.42 4.62
N ARG A 85 -1.34 -4.89 3.85
CA ARG A 85 0.09 -4.65 4.13
C ARG A 85 0.40 -3.17 4.24
N GLU A 86 -0.11 -2.35 3.32
CA GLU A 86 0.06 -0.89 3.36
C GLU A 86 -0.53 -0.27 4.62
N TYR A 87 -1.75 -0.64 5.01
CA TYR A 87 -2.39 -0.09 6.21
C TYR A 87 -1.62 -0.45 7.48
N VAL A 88 -1.16 -1.69 7.60
CA VAL A 88 -0.38 -2.13 8.76
C VAL A 88 0.96 -1.40 8.85
N ILE A 89 1.64 -1.17 7.71
CA ILE A 89 2.85 -0.34 7.65
C ILE A 89 2.55 1.09 8.13
N ARG A 90 1.45 1.70 7.68
CA ARG A 90 1.07 3.07 8.08
C ARG A 90 0.76 3.18 9.56
N LEU A 91 0.06 2.20 10.13
CA LEU A 91 -0.20 2.12 11.57
C LEU A 91 1.11 2.09 12.36
N LEU A 92 2.08 1.28 11.93
CA LEU A 92 3.38 1.20 12.58
C LEU A 92 4.22 2.47 12.41
N GLN A 93 4.24 3.07 11.22
CA GLN A 93 5.15 4.17 10.88
C GLN A 93 4.66 5.54 11.34
N HIS A 94 3.35 5.79 11.30
CA HIS A 94 2.79 7.12 11.54
C HIS A 94 2.01 7.24 12.84
N TRP A 95 1.52 6.11 13.36
CA TRP A 95 0.64 6.09 14.52
C TRP A 95 1.28 5.42 15.74
N ASP A 96 2.53 4.92 15.61
CA ASP A 96 3.23 4.14 16.62
C ASP A 96 2.35 3.03 17.23
N TYR A 97 1.53 2.40 16.37
CA TYR A 97 0.61 1.35 16.78
C TYR A 97 1.43 0.13 17.26
N PRO A 98 1.04 -0.55 18.37
CA PRO A 98 1.91 -1.49 19.09
C PRO A 98 2.00 -2.87 18.42
N ILE A 99 2.41 -2.90 17.16
CA ILE A 99 2.57 -4.11 16.35
C ILE A 99 3.97 -4.67 16.55
N ASP A 100 4.09 -5.99 16.71
CA ASP A 100 5.38 -6.68 16.68
C ASP A 100 6.05 -6.53 15.31
N ARG A 101 7.14 -5.77 15.26
CA ARG A 101 7.90 -5.46 14.04
C ARG A 101 8.54 -6.71 13.41
N ALA A 102 8.98 -7.67 14.23
CA ALA A 102 9.62 -8.88 13.73
C ALA A 102 8.58 -9.80 13.09
N ALA A 103 7.44 -10.00 13.77
CA ALA A 103 6.32 -10.77 13.23
C ALA A 103 5.74 -10.13 11.96
N LEU A 104 5.63 -8.79 11.93
CA LEU A 104 5.24 -8.05 10.72
C LEU A 104 6.22 -8.28 9.57
N GLY A 105 7.53 -8.23 9.83
CA GLY A 105 8.55 -8.47 8.81
C GLY A 105 8.43 -9.85 8.16
N GLN A 106 8.19 -10.90 8.97
CA GLN A 106 7.99 -12.27 8.48
C GLN A 106 6.73 -12.38 7.61
N TRP A 107 5.62 -11.78 8.06
CA TRP A 107 4.39 -11.77 7.28
C TRP A 107 4.54 -10.99 5.97
N MET A 108 5.21 -9.84 5.99
CA MET A 108 5.50 -9.06 4.78
C MET A 108 6.35 -9.84 3.77
N GLN A 109 7.31 -10.63 4.25
CA GLN A 109 8.09 -11.51 3.39
C GLN A 109 7.20 -12.57 2.73
N ALA A 110 6.31 -13.22 3.49
CA ALA A 110 5.36 -14.17 2.93
C ALA A 110 4.39 -13.55 1.89
N VAL A 111 3.96 -12.30 2.12
CA VAL A 111 3.16 -11.53 1.14
C VAL A 111 3.92 -11.27 -0.16
N ASN A 112 5.23 -11.03 -0.09
CA ASN A 112 6.06 -10.72 -1.25
C ASN A 112 6.45 -11.97 -2.05
N GLU A 113 6.70 -13.08 -1.35
CA GLU A 113 7.11 -14.35 -1.97
C GLU A 113 5.93 -15.17 -2.51
N ASP A 114 4.68 -14.76 -2.23
CA ASP A 114 3.47 -15.48 -2.60
C ASP A 114 3.47 -16.95 -2.13
N THR A 115 4.11 -17.22 -0.99
CA THR A 115 4.31 -18.58 -0.44
C THR A 115 3.10 -19.12 0.30
N LEU A 116 2.11 -18.28 0.60
CA LEU A 116 0.93 -18.62 1.38
C LEU A 116 -0.35 -18.28 0.61
N THR A 117 -1.43 -19.00 0.93
CA THR A 117 -2.75 -18.68 0.36
C THR A 117 -3.26 -17.34 0.91
N PRO A 118 -4.13 -16.61 0.19
CA PRO A 118 -4.76 -15.39 0.70
C PRO A 118 -5.46 -15.60 2.06
N ALA A 119 -6.07 -16.76 2.27
CA ALA A 119 -6.73 -17.09 3.55
C ALA A 119 -5.73 -17.24 4.70
N ASP A 120 -4.56 -17.84 4.44
CA ASP A 120 -3.50 -17.97 5.45
C ASP A 120 -2.86 -16.62 5.76
N LEU A 121 -2.62 -15.78 4.74
CA LEU A 121 -2.11 -14.42 4.91
C LEU A 121 -3.08 -13.55 5.72
N ALA A 122 -4.38 -13.65 5.45
CA ALA A 122 -5.42 -12.95 6.21
C ALA A 122 -5.48 -13.41 7.67
N ARG A 123 -5.33 -14.71 7.93
CA ARG A 123 -5.29 -15.24 9.30
C ARG A 123 -4.05 -14.76 10.06
N GLN A 124 -2.89 -14.79 9.41
CA GLN A 124 -1.64 -14.36 10.03
C GLN A 124 -1.65 -12.86 10.35
N VAL A 125 -2.14 -12.00 9.46
CA VAL A 125 -2.19 -10.55 9.76
C VAL A 125 -3.12 -10.25 10.93
N GLN A 126 -4.22 -10.99 11.08
CA GLN A 126 -5.11 -10.83 12.24
C GLN A 126 -4.40 -11.16 13.56
N ALA A 127 -3.50 -12.15 13.55
CA ALA A 127 -2.68 -12.50 14.71
C ALA A 127 -1.55 -11.49 15.00
N LEU A 128 -1.20 -10.62 14.04
CA LEU A 128 -0.25 -9.52 14.26
C LEU A 128 -0.88 -8.33 14.98
N LEU A 129 -2.21 -8.20 14.90
CA LEU A 129 -2.88 -7.04 15.46
C LEU A 129 -2.91 -7.16 17.00
N PRO A 130 -2.65 -6.06 17.71
CA PRO A 130 -2.81 -6.00 19.16
C PRO A 130 -4.23 -6.41 19.56
N ASP A 131 -4.35 -7.01 20.74
CA ASP A 131 -5.66 -7.31 21.30
C ASP A 131 -6.43 -6.03 21.70
N ALA A 132 -7.68 -6.21 22.14
CA ALA A 132 -8.55 -5.10 22.51
C ALA A 132 -7.98 -4.26 23.68
N GLN A 133 -7.29 -4.90 24.63
CA GLN A 133 -6.70 -4.20 25.77
C GLN A 133 -5.49 -3.38 25.34
N GLN A 134 -4.57 -3.98 24.57
CA GLN A 134 -3.41 -3.29 24.01
C GLN A 134 -3.81 -2.10 23.12
N THR A 135 -4.89 -2.27 22.35
CA THR A 135 -5.47 -1.19 21.53
C THR A 135 -6.01 -0.05 22.42
N ALA A 136 -6.72 -0.37 23.50
CA ALA A 136 -7.27 0.62 24.42
C ALA A 136 -6.17 1.39 25.18
N ASP A 137 -5.10 0.69 25.58
CA ASP A 137 -3.95 1.29 26.23
C ASP A 137 -3.24 2.26 25.28
N TRP A 138 -3.03 1.87 24.02
CA TRP A 138 -2.46 2.75 22.99
C TRP A 138 -3.32 3.99 22.72
N LEU A 139 -4.64 3.82 22.57
CA LEU A 139 -5.57 4.95 22.39
C LEU A 139 -5.51 5.96 23.54
N SER A 140 -5.32 5.47 24.77
CA SER A 140 -5.22 6.32 25.96
C SER A 140 -3.92 7.13 26.01
N ASN A 141 -2.86 6.66 25.34
CA ASN A 141 -1.55 7.33 25.29
C ASN A 141 -1.49 8.42 24.22
N ILE A 142 -2.22 8.28 23.10
CA ILE A 142 -2.22 9.28 22.02
C ILE A 142 -3.18 10.46 22.27
N GLN A 143 -4.05 10.37 23.28
CA GLN A 143 -4.98 11.44 23.67
C GLN A 143 -4.39 12.44 24.69
N GLN A 144 -3.16 12.20 25.15
CA GLN A 144 -2.43 13.05 26.10
C GLN A 144 -1.48 14.00 25.37
#